data_AF-A0ABD6QXQ2-F1
#
_entry.id   AF-A0ABD6QXQ2-F1
#
_cell.length_a   1.000
_cell.length_b   1.000
_cell.length_c   1.000
_cell.angle_alpha   90.00
_cell.angle_beta   90.00
_cell.angle_gamma   90.00
#
_symmetry.space_group_name_H-M   'P 1'
#
loop_
_entity.id
_entity.type
_entity.pdbx_description
1 polymer ?
#
loop_
_entity_poly.entity_id
_entity_poly.type
_entity_poly.pdbx_seq_one_letter_code
_entity_poly.pdbx_strand_id
1 'polypeptide(L)' 'MQDLQDFKNDITLILSKDRLDTYDSLEQYKKNLKLISFITPKISNLEIYLRNALDHCLTQIKG' A
#
# COMPACT_ATOMS: atom_id res chain seq x y z
N MET A 1 23.62 -22.28 0.43
CA MET A 1 24.48 -21.55 -0.54
C MET A 1 23.62 -20.86 -1.61
N GLN A 2 22.62 -21.55 -2.18
CA GLN A 2 21.65 -20.96 -3.11
C GLN A 2 20.84 -19.82 -2.50
N ASP A 3 20.25 -20.02 -1.31
CA ASP A 3 19.45 -18.99 -0.62
C ASP A 3 20.21 -17.68 -0.36
N LEU A 4 21.52 -17.77 -0.11
CA LEU A 4 22.37 -16.60 0.10
C LEU A 4 22.62 -15.84 -1.21
N GLN A 5 22.72 -16.56 -2.33
CA GLN A 5 22.85 -15.94 -3.65
C GLN A 5 21.52 -15.32 -4.08
N ASP A 6 20.40 -15.99 -3.85
CA ASP A 6 19.08 -15.46 -4.14
C ASP A 6 18.81 -14.17 -3.32
N PHE A 7 19.14 -14.17 -2.03
CA PHE A 7 19.07 -12.98 -1.19
C PHE A 7 19.95 -11.82 -1.69
N LYS A 8 21.20 -12.11 -2.10
CA LYS A 8 22.09 -11.09 -2.68
C LYS A 8 21.56 -10.54 -3.99
N ASN A 9 20.95 -11.39 -4.82
CA ASN A 9 20.33 -10.99 -6.08
C ASN A 9 19.11 -10.11 -5.83
N ASP A 10 18.26 -10.44 -4.85
CA ASP A 10 17.12 -9.63 -4.44
C ASP A 10 17.54 -8.25 -3.95
N ILE A 11 18.58 -8.17 -3.10
CA ILE A 11 19.15 -6.89 -2.66
C ILE A 11 19.69 -6.10 -3.86
N THR A 12 20.40 -6.76 -4.77
CA THR A 12 20.98 -6.11 -5.95
C THR A 12 19.89 -5.58 -6.90
N LEU A 13 18.76 -6.30 -7.03
CA LEU A 13 17.60 -5.89 -7.83
C LEU A 13 16.80 -4.75 -7.18
N ILE A 14 16.70 -4.73 -5.85
CA ILE A 14 16.03 -3.65 -5.10
C ILE A 14 16.87 -2.36 -5.17
N LEU A 15 18.20 -2.49 -5.16
CA LEU A 15 19.15 -1.39 -5.24
C LEU A 15 19.66 -1.14 -6.66
N SER A 16 19.08 -1.78 -7.67
CA SER A 16 19.55 -1.63 -9.05
C SER A 16 19.33 -0.21 -9.52
N LYS A 17 20.25 0.27 -10.35
CA LYS A 17 20.17 1.63 -10.90
C LYS A 17 18.84 1.85 -11.64
N ASP A 18 18.41 0.89 -12.45
CA ASP A 18 17.14 0.96 -13.17
C ASP A 18 15.93 1.09 -12.21
N ARG A 19 15.94 0.35 -11.10
CA ARG A 19 14.89 0.45 -10.07
C ARG A 19 14.94 1.81 -9.38
N LEU A 20 16.13 2.31 -9.06
CA LEU A 20 16.33 3.59 -8.41
C LEU A 20 16.00 4.77 -9.33
N ASP A 21 16.27 4.67 -10.63
CA ASP A 21 15.99 5.67 -11.65
C ASP A 21 14.48 5.79 -11.95
N THR A 22 13.67 4.78 -11.62
CA THR A 22 12.18 4.89 -11.65
C THR A 22 11.62 5.69 -10.49
N TYR A 23 12.40 5.95 -9.44
CA TYR A 23 12.02 6.90 -8.40
C TYR A 23 12.60 8.27 -8.74
N ASP A 24 11.76 9.30 -8.87
CA ASP A 24 12.22 10.70 -9.05
C ASP A 24 13.27 11.10 -7.98
N SER A 25 13.12 10.56 -6.75
CA SER A 25 14.18 10.45 -5.74
C SER A 25 13.78 9.47 -4.62
N LEU A 26 14.75 8.92 -3.90
CA LEU A 26 14.49 8.12 -2.69
C LEU A 26 13.67 8.90 -1.64
N GLU A 27 13.86 10.21 -1.56
CA GLU A 27 13.08 11.09 -0.68
C GLU A 27 11.62 11.22 -1.13
N GLN A 28 11.36 11.27 -2.45
CA GLN A 28 10.00 11.24 -2.97
C GLN A 28 9.31 9.91 -2.68
N TYR A 29 10.03 8.78 -2.79
CA TYR A 29 9.51 7.47 -2.41
C TYR A 29 9.10 7.42 -0.92
N LYS A 30 9.96 7.89 -0.01
CA LYS A 30 9.63 7.97 1.42
C LYS A 30 8.44 8.89 1.71
N LYS A 31 8.33 10.03 1.01
CA LYS A 31 7.16 10.92 1.11
C LYS A 31 5.87 10.21 0.68
N ASN A 32 5.92 9.44 -0.41
CA ASN A 32 4.78 8.66 -0.88
C ASN A 32 4.38 7.59 0.15
N LEU A 33 5.35 6.89 0.75
CA LEU A 33 5.07 5.91 1.82
C LEU A 33 4.39 6.56 3.03
N LYS A 34 4.87 7.73 3.46
CA LYS A 34 4.27 8.49 4.57
C LYS A 34 2.85 8.97 4.23
N LEU A 35 2.61 9.35 2.98
CA LEU A 35 1.28 9.72 2.51
C LEU A 35 0.33 8.52 2.54
N ILE A 36 0.77 7.37 2.03
CA ILE A 36 0.02 6.12 2.07
C ILE A 36 -0.34 5.76 3.51
N SER A 37 0.62 5.77 4.43
CA SER A 37 0.35 5.42 5.84
C SER A 37 -0.69 6.35 6.49
N PHE A 38 -0.73 7.62 6.08
CA PHE A 38 -1.69 8.59 6.59
C PHE A 38 -3.10 8.42 5.97
N ILE A 39 -3.18 8.07 4.69
CA ILE A 39 -4.45 7.97 3.96
C ILE A 39 -5.15 6.63 4.21
N THR A 40 -4.40 5.52 4.31
CA THR A 40 -4.96 4.17 4.52
C THR A 40 -6.02 4.10 5.62
N PRO A 41 -5.79 4.56 6.87
CA PRO A 41 -6.82 4.47 7.91
C PRO A 41 -8.07 5.30 7.60
N LYS A 42 -7.94 6.41 6.85
CA LYS A 42 -9.09 7.24 6.45
C LYS A 42 -9.96 6.51 5.41
N ILE A 43 -9.32 5.83 4.46
CA ILE A 43 -10.02 5.00 3.48
C ILE A 43 -10.75 3.85 4.19
N SER A 44 -10.09 3.16 5.12
CA SER A 44 -10.72 2.08 5.90
C SER A 44 -11.93 2.58 6.70
N ASN A 45 -11.85 3.77 7.31
CA ASN A 45 -13.00 4.35 8.02
C ASN A 45 -14.18 4.66 7.08
N LEU A 46 -13.90 5.21 5.89
CA LEU A 46 -14.93 5.47 4.88
C LEU A 46 -15.56 4.18 4.38
N GLU A 47 -14.77 3.14 4.14
CA GLU A 47 -15.26 1.82 3.75
C GLU A 47 -16.22 1.26 4.80
N ILE A 48 -15.83 1.25 6.08
CA ILE A 48 -16.66 0.77 7.19
C ILE A 48 -17.95 1.57 7.26
N TYR A 49 -17.88 2.89 7.17
CA TYR A 49 -19.06 3.75 7.19
C TYR A 49 -20.04 3.41 6.06
N LEU A 50 -19.54 3.27 4.83
CA LEU A 50 -20.36 2.96 3.67
C LEU A 50 -21.00 1.57 3.79
N ARG A 51 -20.28 0.57 4.31
CA ARG A 51 -20.83 -0.76 4.60
C ARG A 51 -21.97 -0.69 5.61
N ASN A 52 -21.77 0.01 6.72
CA ASN A 52 -22.80 0.16 7.75
C ASN A 52 -24.05 0.88 7.22
N ALA A 53 -23.86 1.92 6.41
CA ALA A 53 -24.97 2.63 5.77
C ALA A 53 -25.74 1.72 4.81
N LEU A 54 -25.04 0.92 4.01
CA LEU A 54 -25.65 -0.05 3.11
C LEU A 54 -26.41 -1.14 3.87
N ASP A 55 -25.80 -1.72 4.90
CA ASP A 55 -26.42 -2.75 5.74
C ASP A 55 -27.69 -2.25 6.42
N HIS A 56 -27.68 -0.99 6.89
CA HIS A 56 -28.87 -0.34 7.41
C HIS A 56 -29.97 -0.26 6.35
N CYS A 57 -29.67 0.26 5.16
CA CYS A 57 -30.62 0.36 4.06
C CYS A 57 -31.20 -1.02 3.67
N LEU A 58 -30.35 -2.05 3.55
CA LEU A 58 -30.77 -3.40 3.22
C LEU A 58 -31.65 -4.03 4.30
N THR A 59 -31.36 -3.75 5.58
CA THR A 59 -32.20 -4.20 6.70
C THR A 59 -33.59 -3.57 6.62
N GLN A 60 -33.68 -2.28 6.27
CA GLN A 60 -34.98 -1.60 6.12
C GLN A 60 -35.79 -2.14 4.94
N ILE A 61 -35.14 -2.55 3.84
CA ILE A 61 -35.82 -3.13 2.67
C ILE A 61 -36.34 -4.54 2.95
N LYS A 62 -35.64 -5.31 3.80
CA LYS A 62 -36.03 -6.67 4.19
C LYS A 62 -37.05 -6.73 5.33
N GLY A 63 -37.64 -5.60 5.71
CA GLY A 63 -38.74 -5.52 6.69
C GLY A 63 -39.88 -6.47 6.36
#